data_AF-A0A9X7TLW0-F1
#
_entry.id   AF-A0A9X7TLW0-F1
#
_cell.length_a   1.000
_cell.length_b   1.000
_cell.length_c   1.000
_cell.angle_alpha   90.00
_cell.angle_beta   90.00
_cell.angle_gamma   90.00
#
_symmetry.space_group_name_H-M   'P 1'
#
loop_
_entity.id
_entity.type
_entity.pdbx_description
1 polymer ?
#
loop_
_entity_poly.entity_id
_entity_poly.type
_entity_poly.pdbx_seq_one_letter_code
_entity_poly.pdbx_strand_id
1 'polypeptide(L)'
;MNDIIERFVELEEGDENEVKLLKSLWSDKITKLTLSDFQTLERTEGNVLLLQIHRGNIVSLLHKPSGLFLLIYGVSALEIETLRYITLKSKNPDTDFVSLVYEYLNKGNARLGFQPNVSK
;
A
#
# COMPACT_ATOMS: atom_id res chain seq x y z
N MET A 1 -3.08 13.54 14.06
CA MET A 1 -3.45 12.41 13.19
C MET A 1 -2.74 12.69 11.89
N ASN A 2 -1.60 12.05 11.64
CA ASN A 2 -0.75 12.41 10.49
C ASN A 2 -1.50 12.10 9.19
N ASP A 3 -1.46 13.03 8.25
CA ASP A 3 -2.11 12.89 6.95
C ASP A 3 -1.44 11.74 6.17
N ILE A 4 -2.23 10.81 5.66
CA ILE A 4 -1.73 9.63 4.92
C ILE A 4 -0.98 10.06 3.66
N ILE A 5 -1.40 11.16 3.04
CA ILE A 5 -0.76 11.70 1.84
C ILE A 5 0.57 12.34 2.20
N GLU A 6 0.68 13.07 3.31
CA GLU A 6 1.97 13.63 3.77
C GLU A 6 2.99 12.53 4.04
N ARG A 7 2.59 11.45 4.73
CA ARG A 7 3.46 10.29 4.96
C ARG A 7 3.89 9.60 3.68
N PHE A 8 3.03 9.56 2.68
CA PHE A 8 3.37 9.01 1.38
C PHE A 8 4.39 9.90 0.67
N VAL A 9 4.19 11.22 0.69
CA VAL A 9 5.13 12.18 0.10
C VAL A 9 6.50 12.13 0.77
N GLU A 10 6.54 11.96 2.10
CA GLU A 10 7.79 11.73 2.85
C GLU A 10 8.51 10.45 2.38
N LEU A 11 7.78 9.37 2.08
CA LEU A 11 8.35 8.11 1.61
C LEU A 11 8.91 8.21 0.17
N GLU A 12 8.28 9.01 -0.70
CA GLU A 12 8.77 9.27 -2.05
C GLU A 12 9.80 10.41 -2.12
N GLU A 13 10.21 10.97 -0.98
CA GLU A 13 11.14 12.11 -0.89
C GLU A 13 10.65 13.38 -1.61
N GLY A 14 9.34 13.59 -1.68
CA GLY A 14 8.71 14.75 -2.33
C GLY A 14 8.56 15.98 -1.42
N ASP A 15 8.01 17.08 -1.97
CA ASP A 15 7.89 18.37 -1.28
C ASP A 15 6.42 18.81 -0.99
N GLU A 16 6.25 19.97 -0.38
CA GLU A 16 4.91 20.50 -0.02
C GLU A 16 3.98 20.74 -1.23
N ASN A 17 4.53 20.98 -2.42
CA ASN A 17 3.76 21.11 -3.65
C ASN A 17 3.22 19.75 -4.10
N GLU A 18 4.02 18.69 -4.01
CA GLU A 18 3.54 17.32 -4.22
C GLU A 18 2.42 16.98 -3.23
N VAL A 19 2.56 17.34 -1.95
CA VAL A 19 1.48 17.15 -0.96
C VAL A 19 0.18 17.80 -1.42
N LYS A 20 0.22 19.07 -1.85
CA LYS A 20 -0.98 19.81 -2.30
C LYS A 20 -1.60 19.16 -3.54
N LEU A 21 -0.77 18.76 -4.50
CA LEU A 21 -1.21 18.09 -5.72
C LEU A 21 -1.90 16.76 -5.39
N LEU A 22 -1.24 15.89 -4.62
CA LEU A 22 -1.77 14.57 -4.28
C LEU A 22 -3.03 14.66 -3.41
N LYS A 23 -3.12 15.64 -2.49
CA LYS A 23 -4.38 15.90 -1.76
C LYS A 23 -5.54 16.22 -2.69
N SER A 24 -5.31 16.98 -3.74
CA SER A 24 -6.34 17.27 -4.75
C SER A 24 -6.74 16.04 -5.56
N LEU A 25 -5.81 15.13 -5.85
CA LEU A 25 -6.05 13.98 -6.72
C LEU A 25 -6.58 12.75 -5.98
N TRP A 26 -6.17 12.54 -4.72
CA TRP A 26 -6.31 11.27 -4.02
C TRP A 26 -7.11 11.34 -2.72
N SER A 27 -7.71 12.48 -2.38
CA SER A 27 -8.51 12.62 -1.16
C SER A 27 -9.65 11.57 -1.04
N ASP A 28 -10.26 11.18 -2.16
CA ASP A 28 -11.30 10.13 -2.25
C ASP A 28 -10.72 8.70 -2.34
N LYS A 29 -9.40 8.58 -2.48
CA LYS A 29 -8.66 7.31 -2.57
C LYS A 29 -8.04 6.89 -1.24
N ILE A 30 -8.22 7.69 -0.19
CA ILE A 30 -7.80 7.32 1.16
C ILE A 30 -8.86 6.47 1.85
N THR A 31 -8.45 5.37 2.48
CA THR A 31 -9.36 4.51 3.25
C THR A 31 -9.23 4.77 4.75
N LYS A 32 -10.36 4.65 5.45
CA LYS A 32 -10.43 4.60 6.92
C LYS A 32 -10.36 3.17 7.46
N LEU A 33 -10.43 2.18 6.57
CA LEU A 33 -10.30 0.77 6.95
C LEU A 33 -8.88 0.52 7.44
N THR A 34 -8.75 -0.47 8.30
CA THR A 34 -7.51 -0.98 8.87
C THR A 34 -7.30 -2.41 8.40
N LEU A 35 -6.07 -2.92 8.52
CA LEU A 35 -5.78 -4.30 8.09
C LEU A 35 -6.49 -5.34 8.98
N SER A 36 -6.84 -4.97 10.21
CA SER A 36 -7.65 -5.81 11.12
C SER A 36 -9.11 -5.97 10.69
N ASP A 37 -9.62 -5.11 9.80
CA ASP A 37 -10.99 -5.22 9.29
C ASP A 37 -11.15 -6.37 8.28
N PHE A 38 -10.04 -7.00 7.87
CA PHE A 38 -10.03 -8.05 6.85
C PHE A 38 -9.59 -9.39 7.43
N GLN A 39 -10.27 -10.46 7.00
CA GLN A 39 -9.84 -11.82 7.27
C GLN A 39 -8.70 -12.20 6.31
N THR A 40 -7.47 -12.27 6.84
CA THR A 40 -6.31 -12.72 6.08
C THR A 40 -6.34 -14.25 5.88
N LEU A 41 -6.21 -14.68 4.63
CA LEU A 41 -6.11 -16.08 4.23
C LEU A 41 -4.65 -16.53 4.14
N GLU A 42 -3.81 -15.69 3.53
CA GLU A 42 -2.39 -15.95 3.35
C GLU A 42 -1.55 -14.71 3.60
N ARG A 43 -0.30 -14.93 4.02
CA ARG A 43 0.69 -13.87 4.23
C ARG A 43 2.00 -14.23 3.54
N THR A 44 2.61 -13.25 2.91
CA THR A 44 3.99 -13.34 2.42
C THR A 44 4.75 -12.18 3.01
N GLU A 45 5.78 -12.48 3.78
CA GLU A 45 6.57 -11.48 4.49
C GLU A 45 7.96 -11.34 3.87
N GLY A 46 8.28 -10.14 3.40
CA GLY A 46 9.62 -9.71 3.06
C GLY A 46 10.22 -8.83 4.16
N ASN A 47 11.43 -8.32 3.95
CA ASN A 47 12.10 -7.47 4.94
C ASN A 47 11.35 -6.15 5.18
N VAL A 48 10.92 -5.50 4.09
CA VAL A 48 10.26 -4.18 4.12
C VAL A 48 8.77 -4.29 3.85
N LEU A 49 8.36 -5.17 2.94
CA LEU A 49 6.98 -5.32 2.51
C LEU A 49 6.32 -6.53 3.17
N LEU A 50 5.04 -6.40 3.49
CA LEU A 50 4.17 -7.51 3.90
C LEU A 50 2.97 -7.56 2.96
N LEU A 51 2.82 -8.68 2.25
CA LEU A 51 1.64 -8.97 1.43
C LEU A 51 0.65 -9.81 2.23
N GLN A 52 -0.62 -9.40 2.25
CA GLN A 52 -1.70 -10.18 2.85
C GLN A 52 -2.80 -10.37 1.81
N ILE A 53 -3.22 -11.62 1.63
CA ILE A 53 -4.31 -11.99 0.75
C ILE A 53 -5.55 -12.20 1.62
N HIS A 54 -6.64 -11.54 1.25
CA HIS A 54 -7.90 -11.58 1.98
C HIS A 54 -9.00 -12.23 1.14
N ARG A 55 -10.12 -12.54 1.78
CA ARG A 55 -11.29 -13.08 1.08
C ARG A 55 -11.82 -12.09 0.02
N GLY A 56 -12.23 -12.61 -1.13
CA GLY A 56 -12.90 -11.82 -2.18
C GLY A 56 -11.95 -11.13 -3.17
N ASN A 57 -10.79 -11.73 -3.46
CA ASN A 57 -9.77 -11.16 -4.37
C ASN A 57 -9.31 -9.76 -3.94
N ILE A 58 -9.20 -9.56 -2.62
CA ILE A 58 -8.67 -8.34 -2.01
C ILE A 58 -7.29 -8.64 -1.47
N VAL A 59 -6.36 -7.74 -1.70
CA VAL A 59 -4.98 -7.86 -1.25
C VAL A 59 -4.58 -6.56 -0.56
N SER A 60 -3.80 -6.66 0.51
CA SER A 60 -3.09 -5.50 1.06
C SER A 60 -1.58 -5.70 0.94
N LEU A 61 -0.90 -4.68 0.43
CA LEU A 61 0.56 -4.58 0.46
C LEU A 61 0.93 -3.49 1.48
N LEU A 62 1.67 -3.86 2.51
CA LEU A 62 2.03 -3.00 3.62
C LEU A 62 3.52 -2.69 3.59
N HIS A 63 3.86 -1.41 3.57
CA HIS A 63 5.21 -0.92 3.78
C HIS A 63 5.48 -0.79 5.28
N LYS A 64 6.16 -1.79 5.85
CA LYS A 64 6.34 -1.92 7.31
C LYS A 64 6.98 -0.69 7.96
N PRO A 65 8.04 -0.06 7.41
CA PRO A 65 8.69 1.09 8.04
C PRO A 65 7.80 2.32 8.15
N SER A 66 7.01 2.62 7.10
CA SER A 66 6.14 3.81 7.09
C SER A 66 4.76 3.55 7.68
N GLY A 67 4.34 2.29 7.80
CA GLY A 67 2.99 1.90 8.20
C GLY A 67 1.92 2.14 7.12
N LEU A 68 2.32 2.60 5.93
CA LEU A 68 1.40 2.78 4.80
C LEU A 68 1.04 1.43 4.22
N PHE A 69 -0.22 1.26 3.83
CA PHE A 69 -0.63 0.10 3.06
C PHE A 69 -1.49 0.48 1.87
N LEU A 70 -1.31 -0.27 0.78
CA LEU A 70 -2.12 -0.22 -0.41
C LEU A 70 -3.12 -1.38 -0.37
N LEU A 71 -4.40 -1.08 -0.34
CA LEU A 71 -5.49 -2.06 -0.40
C LEU A 71 -6.02 -2.14 -1.83
N ILE A 72 -5.86 -3.29 -2.47
CA ILE A 72 -6.16 -3.51 -3.89
C ILE A 72 -7.34 -4.46 -4.01
N TYR A 73 -8.30 -4.11 -4.87
CA TYR A 73 -9.52 -4.87 -5.11
C TYR A 73 -9.51 -5.53 -6.50
N GLY A 74 -10.10 -6.72 -6.59
CA GLY A 74 -10.28 -7.42 -7.87
C GLY A 74 -8.98 -7.93 -8.46
N VAL A 75 -8.03 -8.35 -7.61
CA VAL A 75 -6.69 -8.77 -8.04
C VAL A 75 -6.75 -10.17 -8.67
N SER A 76 -6.14 -10.32 -9.85
CA SER A 76 -6.01 -11.61 -10.53
C SER A 76 -4.94 -12.50 -9.89
N ALA A 77 -4.99 -13.81 -10.17
CA ALA A 77 -3.98 -14.74 -9.66
C ALA A 77 -2.55 -14.38 -10.10
N LEU A 78 -2.38 -13.86 -11.33
CA LEU A 78 -1.08 -13.44 -11.85
C LEU A 78 -0.56 -12.18 -11.12
N GLU A 79 -1.42 -11.21 -10.85
CA GLU A 79 -1.06 -10.02 -10.09
C GLU A 79 -0.69 -10.37 -8.64
N ILE A 80 -1.40 -11.31 -8.02
CA ILE A 80 -1.04 -11.83 -6.69
C ILE A 80 0.38 -12.38 -6.68
N GLU A 81 0.73 -13.25 -7.63
CA GLU A 81 2.08 -13.83 -7.69
C GLU A 81 3.16 -12.79 -8.02
N THR A 82 2.82 -11.78 -8.83
CA THR A 82 3.72 -10.64 -9.11
C THR A 82 3.99 -9.84 -7.83
N LEU A 83 2.95 -9.50 -7.07
CA LEU A 83 3.09 -8.81 -5.79
C LEU A 83 3.86 -9.66 -4.79
N ARG A 84 3.65 -10.98 -4.79
CA ARG A 84 4.38 -11.94 -3.94
C ARG A 84 5.87 -11.94 -4.28
N TYR A 85 6.21 -11.95 -5.56
CA TYR A 85 7.60 -11.85 -6.02
C TYR A 85 8.26 -10.54 -5.60
N ILE A 86 7.61 -9.39 -5.85
CA ILE A 86 8.11 -8.06 -5.43
C ILE A 86 8.35 -8.05 -3.91
N THR A 87 7.38 -8.52 -3.13
CA THR A 87 7.47 -8.60 -1.67
C THR A 87 8.71 -9.36 -1.19
N LEU A 88 9.05 -10.47 -1.85
CA LEU A 88 10.15 -11.34 -1.43
C LEU A 88 11.52 -10.97 -2.02
N LYS A 89 11.54 -10.36 -3.21
CA LYS A 89 12.74 -10.25 -4.05
C LYS A 89 13.11 -8.82 -4.44
N SER A 90 12.31 -7.82 -4.07
CA SER A 90 12.63 -6.43 -4.37
C SER A 90 14.01 -6.04 -3.83
N LYS A 91 14.78 -5.34 -4.66
CA LYS A 91 16.05 -4.70 -4.27
C LYS A 91 15.84 -3.29 -3.72
N ASN A 92 14.76 -2.63 -4.13
CA ASN A 92 14.40 -1.25 -3.79
C ASN A 92 12.91 -1.20 -3.37
N PRO A 93 12.56 -1.81 -2.22
CA PRO A 93 11.16 -2.04 -1.84
C PRO A 93 10.35 -0.76 -1.64
N ASP A 94 11.00 0.33 -1.21
CA ASP A 94 10.36 1.64 -1.01
C ASP A 94 9.92 2.22 -2.36
N THR A 95 10.82 2.25 -3.35
CA THR A 95 10.53 2.70 -4.71
C THR A 95 9.48 1.83 -5.41
N ASP A 96 9.55 0.51 -5.23
CA ASP A 96 8.57 -0.42 -5.78
C ASP A 96 7.19 -0.17 -5.15
N PHE A 97 7.13 0.04 -3.83
CA PHE A 97 5.88 0.37 -3.14
C PHE A 97 5.28 1.68 -3.66
N VAL A 98 6.06 2.75 -3.75
CA VAL A 98 5.63 4.05 -4.29
C VAL A 98 5.06 3.88 -5.71
N SER A 99 5.77 3.16 -6.58
CA SER A 99 5.33 2.91 -7.96
C SER A 99 3.99 2.17 -8.02
N LEU A 100 3.81 1.14 -7.18
CA LEU A 100 2.56 0.39 -7.10
C LEU A 100 1.40 1.24 -6.57
N VAL A 101 1.64 2.14 -5.61
CA VAL A 101 0.63 3.08 -5.13
C VAL A 101 0.13 3.95 -6.29
N TYR A 102 1.04 4.59 -7.04
CA TYR A 102 0.66 5.36 -8.22
C TYR A 102 -0.13 4.52 -9.24
N GLU A 103 0.36 3.33 -9.57
CA GLU A 103 -0.29 2.46 -10.56
C GLU A 103 -1.74 2.11 -10.17
N TYR A 104 -1.94 1.56 -8.97
CA TYR A 104 -3.24 1.03 -8.58
C TYR A 104 -4.23 2.12 -8.16
N LEU A 105 -3.77 3.22 -7.57
CA LEU A 105 -4.65 4.37 -7.30
C LEU A 105 -5.15 5.01 -8.59
N ASN A 106 -4.32 5.08 -9.63
CA ASN A 106 -4.70 5.62 -10.93
C ASN A 106 -5.61 4.67 -11.73
N LYS A 107 -5.42 3.35 -11.62
CA LYS A 107 -6.37 2.34 -12.14
C LYS A 107 -7.74 2.40 -11.45
N GLY A 108 -7.82 2.99 -10.26
CA GLY A 108 -9.06 3.21 -9.52
C GLY A 108 -9.55 2.02 -8.68
N ASN A 109 -8.81 0.90 -8.70
CA ASN A 109 -9.15 -0.32 -7.98
C ASN A 109 -8.35 -0.48 -6.67
N ALA A 110 -7.82 0.60 -6.10
CA ALA A 110 -7.16 0.56 -4.80
C ALA A 110 -7.46 1.77 -3.92
N ARG A 111 -7.09 1.63 -2.64
CA ARG A 111 -7.12 2.68 -1.63
C ARG A 111 -5.83 2.68 -0.82
N LEU A 112 -5.35 3.86 -0.46
CA LEU A 112 -4.19 4.02 0.42
C LEU A 112 -4.66 4.20 1.87
N GLY A 113 -4.05 3.47 2.78
CA GLY A 113 -4.38 3.50 4.19
C GLY A 113 -3.13 3.54 5.06
N PHE A 114 -3.35 3.64 6.36
CA PHE A 114 -2.29 3.64 7.35
C PHE A 114 -2.63 2.68 8.49
N GLN A 115 -1.67 1.82 8.82
CA GLN A 115 -1.73 0.91 9.94
C GLN A 115 -0.55 1.24 10.87
N PRO A 116 -0.80 1.83 12.05
CA PRO A 116 0.27 2.06 13.02
C PRO A 116 0.82 0.71 13.51
N ASN A 117 2.15 0.61 13.53
CA ASN A 117 2.93 -0.46 14.18
C ASN A 117 2.49 -1.89 13.87
N VAL A 118 3.15 -2.52 12.90
CA VAL A 118 3.09 -3.97 12.67
C VAL A 118 4.17 -4.70 13.49
N SER A 119 4.98 -3.95 14.26
CA SER A 119 6.07 -4.50 15.07
C SER A 119 5.61 -4.75 16.51
N LYS A 120 5.40 -6.02 16.83
CA LYS A 120 6.09 -6.71 17.93
C LYS A 120 6.34 -8.16 17.53
#